data_AF-X1URG3-F1
#
_entry.id   AF-X1URG3-F1
#
_cell.length_a   1.000
_cell.length_b   1.000
_cell.length_c   1.000
_cell.angle_alpha   90.00
_cell.angle_beta   90.00
_cell.angle_gamma   90.00
#
_symmetry.space_group_name_H-M   'P 1'
#
loop_
_entity.id
_entity.type
_entity.pdbx_description
1 polymer ?
#
loop_
_entity_poly.entity_id
_entity_poly.type
_entity_poly.pdbx_seq_one_letter_code
_entity_poly.pdbx_strand_id
1 'polypeptide(L)'
;MKGYITEHPILEFKRGKKVKFYFEDKEIEGYEGLPIAAALHAAGIKVLSISERYSRPRGFFCAVGKCSSCLMEVDEGRIQA
;
A
#
# COMPACT_ATOMS: atom_id res chain seq x y z
N MET A 1 6.21 -2.49 -14.14
CA MET A 1 6.60 -3.66 -13.33
C MET A 1 7.82 -3.36 -12.43
N LYS A 2 7.99 -2.12 -11.95
CA LYS A 2 8.99 -1.77 -10.95
C LYS A 2 8.28 -1.73 -9.60
N GLY A 3 8.86 -2.35 -8.57
CA GLY A 3 8.34 -2.27 -7.18
C GLY A 3 8.04 -3.62 -6.52
N TYR A 4 7.64 -4.64 -7.27
CA TYR A 4 7.40 -5.98 -6.72
C TYR A 4 8.53 -6.95 -7.06
N ILE A 5 8.89 -7.81 -6.11
CA ILE A 5 9.86 -8.89 -6.31
C ILE A 5 9.23 -9.98 -7.18
N THR A 6 9.80 -10.24 -8.34
CA THR A 6 9.31 -11.24 -9.30
C THR A 6 10.01 -12.58 -9.19
N GLU A 7 11.26 -12.57 -8.73
CA GLU A 7 12.10 -13.77 -8.60
C GLU A 7 12.69 -13.82 -7.19
N HIS A 8 12.63 -15.00 -6.56
CA HIS A 8 13.22 -15.25 -5.25
C HIS A 8 13.70 -16.71 -5.19
N PRO A 9 14.89 -17.00 -4.63
CA PRO A 9 15.51 -18.34 -4.70
C PRO A 9 14.74 -19.45 -3.97
N ILE A 10 13.78 -19.09 -3.12
CA ILE A 10 13.02 -20.03 -2.27
C ILE A 10 11.50 -19.86 -2.41
N LEU A 11 11.02 -18.69 -2.89
CA LEU A 11 9.60 -18.35 -2.85
C LEU A 11 9.05 -18.24 -4.27
N GLU A 12 7.90 -18.88 -4.49
CA GLU A 12 7.09 -18.68 -5.68
C GLU A 12 5.97 -17.67 -5.41
N PHE A 13 5.84 -16.67 -6.27
CA PHE A 13 4.81 -15.64 -6.13
C PHE A 13 3.62 -15.92 -7.05
N LYS A 14 2.50 -16.37 -6.47
CA LYS A 14 1.20 -16.42 -7.17
C LYS A 14 0.42 -15.16 -6.86
N ARG A 15 0.46 -14.17 -7.75
CA ARG A 15 -0.33 -12.94 -7.61
C ARG A 15 -1.71 -13.14 -8.23
N GLY A 16 -2.71 -12.49 -7.65
CA GLY A 16 -4.07 -12.46 -8.19
C GLY A 16 -4.16 -11.68 -9.50
N LYS A 17 -5.39 -11.37 -9.92
CA LYS A 17 -5.61 -10.51 -11.10
C LYS A 17 -5.11 -9.10 -10.82
N LYS A 18 -4.62 -8.43 -11.85
CA LYS A 18 -4.33 -6.99 -11.76
C LYS A 18 -5.62 -6.21 -11.58
N VAL A 19 -5.61 -5.27 -10.66
CA VAL A 19 -6.71 -4.33 -10.41
C VAL A 19 -6.17 -2.90 -10.46
N LYS A 20 -7.05 -1.96 -10.80
CA LYS A 20 -6.73 -0.53 -10.85
C LYS A 20 -7.58 0.21 -9.84
N PHE A 21 -6.99 1.18 -9.17
CA PHE A 21 -7.67 2.10 -8.27
C PHE A 21 -7.01 3.48 -8.33
N TYR A 22 -7.66 4.49 -7.75
CA TYR A 22 -7.14 5.85 -7.73
C TYR A 22 -6.64 6.22 -6.34
N PHE A 23 -5.50 6.90 -6.28
CA PHE A 23 -4.97 7.51 -5.07
C PHE A 23 -4.49 8.91 -5.41
N GLU A 24 -5.08 9.95 -4.79
CA GLU A 24 -4.75 11.36 -5.06
C GLU A 24 -4.77 11.67 -6.57
N ASP A 25 -5.87 11.30 -7.23
CA ASP A 25 -6.10 11.43 -8.68
C ASP A 25 -5.12 10.65 -9.59
N LYS A 26 -4.25 9.81 -9.03
CA LYS A 26 -3.32 8.96 -9.78
C LYS A 26 -3.85 7.54 -9.87
N GLU A 27 -3.90 7.01 -11.08
CA GLU A 27 -4.19 5.59 -11.30
C GLU A 27 -3.01 4.74 -10.79
N ILE A 28 -3.31 3.80 -9.89
CA ILE A 28 -2.37 2.84 -9.31
C ILE A 28 -2.79 1.43 -9.71
N GLU A 29 -1.82 0.62 -10.12
CA GLU A 29 -2.01 -0.81 -10.35
C GLU A 29 -1.66 -1.62 -9.09
N GLY A 30 -2.57 -2.50 -8.67
CA GLY A 30 -2.35 -3.49 -7.62
C GLY A 30 -2.70 -4.90 -8.09
N TYR A 31 -2.66 -5.85 -7.15
CA TYR A 31 -3.12 -7.22 -7.38
C TYR A 31 -4.20 -7.58 -6.37
N GLU A 32 -5.24 -8.26 -6.85
CA GLU A 32 -6.29 -8.81 -5.99
C GLU A 32 -5.70 -9.71 -4.90
N GLY A 33 -6.21 -9.58 -3.68
CA GLY A 33 -5.73 -10.31 -2.51
C GLY A 33 -4.49 -9.71 -1.83
N LEU A 34 -3.87 -8.65 -2.40
CA LEU A 34 -2.82 -7.90 -1.73
C LEU A 34 -3.37 -6.64 -1.04
N PRO A 35 -2.75 -6.18 0.07
CA PRO A 35 -3.11 -4.92 0.72
C PRO A 35 -2.87 -3.70 -0.17
N ILE A 36 -3.64 -2.63 0.03
CA ILE A 36 -3.49 -1.35 -0.68
C ILE A 36 -2.10 -0.78 -0.45
N ALA A 37 -1.56 -0.87 0.77
CA ALA A 37 -0.21 -0.39 1.07
C ALA A 37 0.87 -1.11 0.25
N ALA A 38 0.67 -2.38 -0.14
CA ALA A 38 1.62 -3.09 -0.99
C ALA A 38 1.67 -2.50 -2.41
N ALA A 39 0.51 -2.12 -2.96
CA ALA A 39 0.42 -1.46 -4.27
C ALA A 39 1.03 -0.06 -4.23
N LEU A 40 0.69 0.75 -3.22
CA LEU A 40 1.27 2.08 -3.04
C LEU A 40 2.79 2.01 -2.85
N HIS A 41 3.28 1.06 -2.05
CA HIS A 41 4.71 0.87 -1.84
C HIS A 41 5.44 0.48 -3.12
N ALA A 42 4.86 -0.45 -3.90
CA ALA A 42 5.41 -0.84 -5.20
C ALA A 42 5.41 0.32 -6.20
N ALA A 43 4.42 1.22 -6.14
CA ALA A 43 4.38 2.46 -6.91
C ALA A 43 5.36 3.53 -6.40
N GLY A 44 6.12 3.26 -5.33
CA GLY A 44 7.09 4.19 -4.73
C GLY A 44 6.49 5.17 -3.73
N ILE A 45 5.21 5.07 -3.42
CA ILE A 45 4.49 5.92 -2.47
C ILE A 45 4.71 5.34 -1.06
N LYS A 46 5.54 6.03 -0.27
CA LYS A 46 5.95 5.58 1.08
C LYS A 46 5.31 6.37 2.21
N VAL A 47 4.79 7.56 1.91
CA VAL A 47 4.05 8.38 2.86
C VAL A 47 2.57 8.12 2.63
N LEU A 48 1.92 7.56 3.64
CA LEU A 48 0.52 7.13 3.58
C LEU A 48 -0.38 7.97 4.48
N SER A 49 0.19 8.60 5.51
CA SER A 49 -0.51 9.58 6.34
C SER A 49 0.47 10.57 6.95
N ILE A 50 -0.05 11.68 7.48
CA ILE A 50 0.70 12.66 8.26
C ILE A 50 0.21 12.61 9.70
N SER A 51 1.11 12.51 10.67
CA SER A 51 0.72 12.47 12.09
C SER A 51 0.16 13.81 12.54
N GLU A 52 -1.00 13.82 13.18
CA GLU A 52 -1.72 15.03 13.58
C GLU A 52 -0.90 15.96 14.49
N ARG A 53 -0.28 15.44 15.56
CA ARG A 53 0.41 16.27 16.57
C ARG A 53 1.68 16.96 16.07
N TYR A 54 2.46 16.29 15.21
CA TYR A 54 3.81 16.74 14.85
C TYR A 54 4.02 16.91 13.34
N SER A 55 2.97 16.73 12.53
CA SER A 55 3.02 16.82 11.07
C SER A 55 4.14 15.99 10.41
N ARG A 56 4.44 14.80 10.97
CA ARG A 56 5.49 13.91 10.46
C ARG A 56 4.92 12.88 9.49
N PRO A 57 5.64 12.55 8.40
CA PRO A 57 5.23 11.50 7.49
C PRO A 57 5.19 10.14 8.19
N ARG A 58 4.13 9.38 7.91
CA ARG A 58 3.90 8.00 8.37
C ARG A 58 3.65 7.12 7.17
N GLY A 59 3.95 5.83 7.30
CA GLY A 59 3.87 4.90 6.18
C GLY A 59 3.95 3.45 6.60
N PHE A 60 4.35 2.62 5.63
CA PHE A 60 4.40 1.18 5.76
C PHE A 60 5.49 0.73 6.76
N PHE A 61 5.09 0.47 8.01
CA PHE A 61 5.98 0.09 9.10
C PHE A 61 5.77 -1.36 9.57
N CYS A 62 4.57 -1.68 10.07
CA CYS A 62 4.32 -2.98 10.70
C CYS A 62 3.85 -4.09 9.75
N ALA A 63 3.40 -3.74 8.54
CA ALA A 63 2.85 -4.67 7.54
C ALA A 63 1.67 -5.57 8.02
N VAL A 64 1.06 -5.28 9.17
CA VAL A 64 -0.03 -6.09 9.78
C VAL A 64 -1.21 -5.26 10.30
N GLY A 65 -1.24 -3.95 10.03
CA GLY A 65 -2.31 -3.06 10.49
C GLY A 65 -2.28 -2.66 11.98
N LYS A 66 -1.27 -3.00 12.79
CA LYS A 66 -1.31 -2.68 14.24
C LYS A 66 -0.83 -1.27 14.62
N CYS A 67 0.02 -0.65 13.81
CA CYS A 67 0.76 0.56 14.20
C CYS A 67 0.09 1.91 13.85
N SER A 68 -1.09 1.88 13.22
CA SER A 68 -1.85 3.07 12.76
C SER A 68 -1.10 4.03 11.82
N SER A 69 0.09 3.66 11.34
CA SER A 69 0.89 4.52 10.44
C SER A 69 0.40 4.53 8.99
N CYS A 70 -0.42 3.56 8.61
CA CYS A 70 -1.05 3.40 7.28
C CYS A 70 -2.57 3.62 7.32
N LEU A 71 -3.08 4.45 8.24
CA LEU A 71 -4.50 4.79 8.27
C LEU A 71 -4.85 5.68 7.07
N MET A 72 -5.87 5.31 6.31
CA MET A 72 -6.29 5.97 5.07
C MET A 72 -7.82 6.00 4.95
N GLU A 73 -8.32 6.88 4.09
CA GLU A 73 -9.72 6.90 3.67
C GLU A 73 -9.87 6.17 2.33
N VAL A 74 -10.86 5.28 2.23
CA VAL A 74 -11.13 4.43 1.07
C VAL A 74 -12.63 4.35 0.89
N ASP A 75 -13.12 4.81 -0.26
CA ASP A 75 -14.53 4.77 -0.65
C ASP A 75 -15.46 5.22 0.50
N GLU A 76 -15.17 6.40 1.08
CA GLU A 76 -15.89 7.02 2.21
C GLU A 76 -15.70 6.33 3.58
N GLY A 77 -14.98 5.21 3.65
CA GLY A 77 -14.62 4.51 4.88
C GLY A 77 -13.20 4.80 5.37
N ARG A 78 -12.91 4.62 6.66
CA ARG A 78 -11.55 4.68 7.21
C ARG A 78 -11.00 3.28 7.43
N ILE A 79 -9.89 2.93 6.77
CA ILE A 79 -9.26 1.61 6.88
C ILE A 79 -7.75 1.70 7.08
N GLN A 80 -7.14 0.60 7.52
CA GLN A 80 -5.69 0.46 7.58
C GLN A 80 -5.21 -0.26 6.31
N ALA A 81 -4.42 0.45 5.51
CA ALA A 81 -3.96 0.02 4.19
C ALA A 81 -2.85 -1.04 4.26
#